data_AF-A0A4Q2DNF9-F1
#
_entry.id   AF-A0A4Q2DNF9-F1
#
_cell.length_a   1.000
_cell.length_b   1.000
_cell.length_c   1.000
_cell.angle_alpha   90.00
_cell.angle_beta   90.00
_cell.angle_gamma   90.00
#
_symmetry.space_group_name_H-M   'P 1'
#
loop_
_entity.id
_entity.type
_entity.pdbx_description
1 polymer ?
#
loop_
_entity_poly.entity_id
_entity_poly.type
_entity_poly.pdbx_seq_one_letter_code
_entity_poly.pdbx_strand_id
1 'polypeptide(L)' 'MTTLFTGDTSLGRAATIASLALCAAAVAANYAKRSTAKLPLPPGPSGLPLIGNVLDIPEEDFCLKYKEWSDQYG' A
#
# COMPACT_ATOMS: atom_id res chain seq x y z
N MET A 1 38.86 -25.99 -15.12
CA MET A 1 37.60 -26.51 -15.69
C MET A 1 36.45 -26.07 -14.78
N THR A 2 36.09 -24.77 -14.79
CA THR A 2 35.16 -24.19 -13.78
C THR A 2 34.35 -22.98 -14.27
N THR A 3 34.27 -22.73 -15.58
CA THR A 3 33.64 -21.50 -16.12
C THR A 3 32.24 -21.67 -16.71
N LEU A 4 31.64 -22.87 -16.68
CA LEU A 4 30.35 -23.11 -17.36
C LEU A 4 29.08 -22.90 -16.50
N PHE A 5 29.19 -22.58 -15.20
CA PHE A 5 28.02 -22.48 -14.32
C PHE A 5 27.54 -21.05 -14.02
N THR A 6 28.28 -20.02 -14.45
CA THR A 6 27.93 -18.60 -14.19
C THR A 6 26.89 -18.04 -15.17
N GLY A 7 26.63 -18.72 -16.30
CA GLY A 7 25.84 -18.20 -17.42
C GLY A 7 24.33 -18.07 -17.21
N ASP A 8 23.74 -18.77 -16.23
CA ASP A 8 22.27 -18.83 -16.05
C ASP A 8 21.76 -17.90 -14.95
N THR A 9 22.60 -17.58 -13.96
CA THR A 9 22.21 -16.72 -12.82
C THR A 9 21.90 -15.28 -13.22
N SER A 10 22.44 -14.76 -14.33
CA SER A 10 22.15 -13.41 -14.81
C SER A 10 20.74 -13.28 -15.39
N LEU A 11 20.26 -14.32 -16.08
CA LEU A 11 18.92 -14.37 -16.67
C LEU A 11 17.84 -14.47 -15.58
N GLY A 12 18.06 -15.31 -14.57
CA GLY A 12 17.17 -15.40 -13.41
C GLY A 12 17.08 -14.09 -12.62
N ARG A 13 18.23 -13.42 -12.40
CA ARG A 13 18.26 -12.11 -11.72
C ARG A 13 17.53 -11.04 -12.53
N ALA A 14 17.75 -10.98 -13.85
CA ALA A 14 17.03 -10.04 -14.72
C ALA A 14 15.51 -10.25 -14.67
N ALA A 15 15.05 -11.51 -14.69
CA ALA A 15 13.64 -11.85 -14.55
C ALA A 15 13.07 -11.41 -13.20
N THR A 16 13.76 -11.67 -12.09
CA THR A 16 13.30 -11.24 -10.75
C THR A 16 13.21 -9.72 -10.61
N ILE A 17 14.19 -8.98 -11.14
CA ILE A 17 14.19 -7.51 -11.12
C ILE A 17 13.03 -6.98 -11.97
N ALA A 18 12.80 -7.56 -13.16
CA ALA A 18 11.69 -7.18 -14.02
C ALA A 18 10.33 -7.44 -13.36
N SER A 19 10.14 -8.59 -12.70
CA SER A 19 8.91 -8.90 -11.97
C SER A 19 8.66 -7.93 -10.81
N LEU A 20 9.68 -7.64 -9.99
CA LEU A 20 9.55 -6.68 -8.89
C LEU A 20 9.25 -5.26 -9.39
N ALA A 21 9.94 -4.82 -10.45
CA ALA A 21 9.69 -3.52 -11.05
C ALA A 21 8.27 -3.40 -11.60
N LEU A 22 7.76 -4.47 -12.25
CA LEU A 22 6.39 -4.51 -12.76
C LEU A 22 5.36 -4.46 -11.63
N CYS A 23 5.56 -5.22 -10.54
CA CYS A 23 4.69 -5.18 -9.36
C CYS A 23 4.69 -3.79 -8.71
N ALA A 24 5.86 -3.19 -8.50
CA ALA A 24 5.97 -1.86 -7.92
C ALA A 24 5.28 -0.79 -8.80
N ALA A 25 5.49 -0.85 -10.12
CA ALA A 25 4.84 0.06 -11.07
C ALA A 25 3.31 -0.10 -11.07
N ALA A 26 2.81 -1.34 -11.01
CA ALA A 26 1.37 -1.60 -10.92
C ALA A 26 0.76 -1.06 -9.62
N VAL A 27 1.43 -1.24 -8.47
CA VAL A 27 0.99 -0.67 -7.19
C VAL A 27 0.98 0.86 -7.24
N ALA A 28 2.07 1.46 -7.75
CA ALA A 28 2.17 2.92 -7.88
C ALA A 28 1.09 3.48 -8.82
N ALA A 29 0.82 2.84 -9.96
CA ALA A 29 -0.22 3.25 -10.89
C ALA A 29 -1.63 3.13 -10.28
N ASN A 30 -1.91 2.07 -9.51
CA ASN A 30 -3.18 1.93 -8.79
C ASN A 30 -3.33 2.98 -7.70
N TYR A 31 -2.25 3.31 -6.99
CA TYR A 31 -2.25 4.36 -5.98
C TYR A 31 -2.47 5.75 -6.61
N ALA A 32 -1.79 6.06 -7.72
CA ALA A 32 -1.95 7.32 -8.44
C ALA A 32 -3.35 7.48 -9.06
N LYS A 33 -3.94 6.38 -9.56
CA LYS A 33 -5.30 6.38 -10.11
C LYS A 33 -6.40 6.59 -9.06
N ARG A 34 -6.09 6.56 -7.76
CA ARG A 34 -7.05 6.91 -6.71
C ARG A 34 -7.39 8.41 -6.63
N SER A 35 -6.79 9.27 -7.48
CA SER A 35 -7.08 10.70 -7.46
C SER A 35 -8.36 11.10 -8.22
N THR A 36 -9.44 11.28 -7.44
CA THR A 36 -10.36 12.44 -7.40
C THR A 36 -11.14 12.86 -8.66
N ALA A 37 -12.35 12.33 -8.82
CA ALA A 37 -13.46 12.99 -9.55
C ALA A 37 -14.53 13.58 -8.60
N LYS A 38 -14.23 13.70 -7.30
CA LYS A 38 -15.09 14.34 -6.28
C LYS A 38 -14.22 15.31 -5.49
N LEU A 39 -14.82 16.38 -4.95
CA LEU A 39 -14.12 17.28 -4.02
C LEU A 39 -13.31 16.44 -3.03
N PRO A 40 -12.07 16.84 -2.67
CA PRO A 40 -11.29 16.10 -1.71
C PRO A 40 -12.13 15.93 -0.45
N LEU A 41 -12.45 14.68 -0.12
CA LEU A 41 -13.03 14.35 1.17
C LEU A 41 -12.07 14.87 2.24
N PRO A 42 -12.58 15.27 3.41
CA PRO A 42 -11.68 15.57 4.50
C PRO A 42 -10.70 14.41 4.74
N PRO A 43 -9.47 14.73 5.14
CA PRO A 43 -8.51 13.68 5.46
C PRO A 43 -9.09 12.80 6.57
N GLY A 44 -9.02 11.47 6.45
CA GLY A 44 -9.47 10.58 7.51
C GLY A 44 -8.38 10.31 8.56
N PRO A 45 -8.71 9.56 9.62
CA PRO A 45 -7.72 9.05 10.56
C PRO A 45 -6.64 8.22 9.84
N SER A 46 -5.37 8.44 10.22
CA SER A 46 -4.20 7.85 9.55
C SER A 46 -4.01 6.38 9.93
N GLY A 47 -4.20 5.47 8.96
CA GLY A 47 -4.09 4.02 9.19
C GLY A 47 -2.86 3.37 8.56
N LEU A 48 -2.54 2.15 9.02
CA LEU A 48 -1.43 1.36 8.48
C LEU A 48 -1.72 0.89 7.04
N PRO A 49 -0.69 0.68 6.19
CA PRO A 49 -0.84 0.37 4.76
C PRO A 49 -1.67 -0.87 4.41
N LEU A 50 -1.79 -1.85 5.33
CA LEU A 50 -2.51 -3.10 5.09
C LEU A 50 -3.76 -3.27 5.95
N ILE A 51 -3.73 -2.80 7.20
CA ILE A 51 -4.83 -3.01 8.15
C ILE A 51 -5.67 -1.74 8.41
N GLY A 52 -5.21 -0.57 7.96
CA GLY A 52 -5.84 0.70 8.32
C GLY A 52 -5.77 1.02 9.82
N ASN A 53 -6.86 1.55 10.38
CA ASN A 53 -7.00 1.97 11.78
C ASN A 53 -7.61 0.87 12.68
N VAL A 54 -7.57 -0.40 12.26
CA VAL A 54 -8.27 -1.47 12.99
C VAL A 54 -7.76 -1.62 14.43
N LEU A 55 -6.47 -1.37 14.66
CA LEU A 55 -5.87 -1.42 16.00
C LEU A 55 -6.25 -0.20 16.88
N ASP A 56 -6.76 0.86 16.27
CA ASP A 56 -7.15 2.11 16.95
C ASP A 56 -8.64 2.13 17.33
N ILE A 57 -9.40 1.10 16.92
CA ILE A 57 -10.82 0.95 17.24
C ILE A 57 -10.93 0.15 18.54
N PRO A 58 -11.41 0.76 19.65
CA PRO A 58 -11.64 0.03 20.88
C PRO A 58 -12.82 -0.94 20.72
N GLU A 59 -12.76 -2.10 21.40
CA GLU A 59 -13.83 -3.10 21.37
C GLU A 59 -15.14 -2.56 21.98
N GLU A 60 -15.00 -1.81 23.08
CA GLU A 60 -16.05 -1.02 23.72
C GLU A 60 -15.99 0.43 23.20
N ASP A 61 -17.12 1.13 23.11
CA ASP A 61 -17.17 2.56 22.71
C ASP A 61 -16.68 2.92 21.30
N PHE A 62 -16.63 1.97 20.36
CA PHE A 62 -16.29 2.25 18.95
C PHE A 62 -17.15 3.39 18.35
N CYS A 63 -18.41 3.51 18.75
CA CYS A 63 -19.29 4.62 18.36
C CYS A 63 -18.72 5.99 18.75
N LEU A 64 -18.14 6.11 19.95
CA LEU A 64 -17.52 7.35 20.41
C LEU A 64 -16.26 7.66 19.60
N LYS A 65 -15.46 6.63 19.30
CA LYS A 65 -14.27 6.78 18.45
C LYS A 65 -14.62 7.26 17.04
N TYR A 66 -15.66 6.71 16.44
CA TYR A 66 -16.15 7.18 15.14
C TYR A 66 -16.71 8.61 15.20
N LYS A 67 -17.39 8.97 16.31
CA LYS A 67 -17.84 10.33 16.53
C LYS A 67 -16.68 11.31 16.64
N GLU A 68 -15.65 10.98 17.42
CA GLU A 68 -14.43 11.78 17.56
C GLU A 68 -13.76 12.01 16.19
N TRP A 69 -13.66 10.96 15.36
CA TRP A 69 -13.11 11.09 14.02
C TRP A 69 -13.99 11.95 13.09
N SER A 70 -15.31 11.84 13.15
CA SER A 70 -16.19 12.74 12.37
C SER A 70 -16.06 14.19 12.85
N ASP A 71 -15.98 14.43 14.16
CA ASP A 71 -15.82 15.77 14.71
C ASP A 71 -14.44 16.38 14.34
N GLN A 72 -13.38 15.55 14.26
CA GLN A 72 -12.02 15.99 13.92
C GLN A 72 -11.79 16.19 12.42
N TYR A 73 -12.36 15.30 11.59
CA TYR A 73 -12.06 15.24 10.17
C TYR A 73 -13.19 15.81 9.32
N GLY A 74 -14.46 15.57 9.65
CA GLY A 74 -15.64 16.04 8.91
C GLY A 74 -16.53 14.89 8.46
#